data_AF-A0A963NRC9-F1
#
_entry.id   AF-A0A963NRC9-F1
#
_cell.length_a   1.000
_cell.length_b   1.000
_cell.length_c   1.000
_cell.angle_alpha   90.00
_cell.angle_beta   90.00
_cell.angle_gamma   90.00
#
_symmetry.space_group_name_H-M   'P 1'
#
loop_
_entity.id
_entity.type
_entity.pdbx_description
1 polymer ?
#
loop_
_entity_poly.entity_id
_entity_poly.type
_entity_poly.pdbx_seq_one_letter_code
_entity_poly.pdbx_strand_id
1 'polypeptide(L)' 'MGAFGSYLTKLQPDFDSRLYGYKKLSDFVRAKTDLFEIEERPTPSSDQKVIYLRAKA' A
#
# COMPACT_ATOMS: atom_id res chain seq x y z
N MET A 1 4.84 2.76 -3.33
CA MET A 1 3.61 1.98 -3.57
C MET A 1 3.63 1.08 -4.81
N GLY A 2 4.19 1.51 -5.95
CA GLY A 2 4.19 0.70 -7.17
C GLY A 2 4.83 -0.69 -7.03
N ALA A 3 5.96 -0.81 -6.31
CA ALA A 3 6.62 -2.09 -6.08
C ALA A 3 5.75 -3.09 -5.30
N PHE A 4 5.07 -2.62 -4.23
CA PHE A 4 4.15 -3.44 -3.45
C PHE A 4 2.98 -3.93 -4.29
N GLY A 5 2.33 -3.03 -5.06
CA GLY A 5 1.24 -3.41 -5.95
C GLY A 5 1.67 -4.43 -7.00
N SER A 6 2.84 -4.26 -7.61
CA SER A 6 3.39 -5.23 -8.58
C SER A 6 3.65 -6.60 -7.94
N TYR A 7 4.17 -6.63 -6.71
CA TYR A 7 4.39 -7.88 -5.99
C TYR A 7 3.07 -8.55 -5.58
N LEU A 8 2.08 -7.77 -5.13
CA LEU A 8 0.76 -8.26 -4.79
C LEU A 8 0.08 -8.91 -6.00
N THR A 9 0.14 -8.29 -7.19
CA THR A 9 -0.41 -8.88 -8.43
C THR A 9 0.26 -10.20 -8.80
N LYS A 10 1.56 -10.38 -8.48
CA LYS A 10 2.26 -11.66 -8.72
C LYS A 10 1.79 -12.77 -7.79
N LEU A 11 1.46 -12.43 -6.54
CA LEU A 11 1.00 -13.40 -5.54
C LEU A 11 -0.50 -13.69 -5.64
N GLN A 12 -1.30 -12.66 -5.84
CA GLN A 12 -2.75 -12.73 -5.93
C GLN A 12 -3.23 -11.81 -7.08
N PRO A 13 -3.21 -12.30 -8.33
CA PRO A 13 -3.56 -11.50 -9.51
C PRO A 13 -5.01 -11.02 -9.50
N ASP A 14 -5.92 -11.79 -8.89
CA ASP A 14 -7.35 -11.44 -8.77
C ASP A 14 -7.65 -10.45 -7.63
N PHE A 15 -6.63 -10.00 -6.89
CA PHE A 15 -6.84 -8.99 -5.85
C PHE A 15 -7.27 -7.65 -6.48
N ASP A 16 -8.44 -7.14 -6.05
CA ASP A 16 -8.93 -5.83 -6.45
C ASP A 16 -9.45 -5.04 -5.23
N SER A 17 -8.82 -3.90 -4.93
CA SER A 17 -9.21 -3.02 -3.82
C SER A 17 -10.63 -2.46 -3.96
N ARG A 18 -11.16 -2.40 -5.19
CA ARG A 18 -12.49 -1.86 -5.49
C ARG A 18 -13.60 -2.78 -5.00
N LEU A 19 -13.36 -4.09 -4.97
CA LEU A 19 -14.30 -5.06 -4.39
C LEU A 19 -14.50 -4.84 -2.88
N TYR A 20 -13.55 -4.18 -2.23
CA TYR A 20 -13.61 -3.79 -0.83
C TYR A 20 -14.06 -2.33 -0.63
N GLY A 21 -14.51 -1.64 -1.68
CA GLY A 21 -14.99 -0.26 -1.61
C GLY A 21 -13.91 0.83 -1.69
N TYR A 22 -12.66 0.47 -2.01
CA TYR A 22 -11.55 1.43 -2.10
C TYR A 22 -11.16 1.75 -3.54
N LYS A 23 -11.05 3.04 -3.86
CA LYS A 23 -10.67 3.51 -5.20
C LYS A 23 -9.22 3.20 -5.57
N LYS A 24 -8.35 3.05 -4.57
CA LYS A 24 -6.91 2.79 -4.74
C LYS A 24 -6.43 1.75 -3.72
N LEU A 25 -5.45 0.96 -4.12
CA LEU A 25 -4.74 0.02 -3.23
C LEU A 25 -4.16 0.74 -2.00
N SER A 26 -3.62 1.95 -2.18
CA SER A 26 -3.08 2.74 -1.06
C SER A 26 -4.13 3.08 0.00
N ASP A 27 -5.38 3.35 -0.42
CA ASP A 27 -6.46 3.67 0.50
C ASP A 27 -6.94 2.42 1.25
N PHE A 28 -7.00 1.28 0.55
CA PHE A 28 -7.30 -0.02 1.17
C PHE A 28 -6.28 -0.37 2.26
N VAL A 29 -4.98 -0.31 1.92
CA VAL A 29 -3.91 -0.66 2.85
C VAL A 29 -3.89 0.29 4.05
N ARG A 30 -4.12 1.60 3.83
CA ARG A 30 -4.25 2.60 4.90
C ARG A 30 -5.43 2.36 5.84
N ALA A 31 -6.53 1.80 5.35
CA ALA A 31 -7.66 1.46 6.20
C ALA A 31 -7.42 0.20 7.05
N LYS A 32 -6.54 -0.70 6.61
CA LYS A 32 -6.20 -1.95 7.31
C LYS A 32 -5.08 -1.76 8.34
N THR A 33 -5.30 -0.83 9.28
CA THR A 33 -4.34 -0.47 10.36
C THR A 33 -4.12 -1.56 11.40
N ASP A 34 -4.98 -2.57 11.40
CA ASP A 34 -4.90 -3.82 12.16
C ASP A 34 -3.90 -4.80 11.53
N LEU A 35 -3.71 -4.75 10.21
CA LEU A 35 -2.84 -5.66 9.46
C LEU A 35 -1.51 -5.04 9.06
N PHE A 36 -1.50 -3.72 8.83
CA PHE A 36 -0.34 -3.02 8.31
C PHE A 36 0.02 -1.83 9.18
N GLU A 37 1.32 -1.63 9.33
CA GLU A 37 1.87 -0.37 9.78
C GLU A 37 2.48 0.38 8.60
N ILE A 38 2.25 1.69 8.59
CA ILE A 38 2.49 2.54 7.43
C ILE A 38 3.35 3.71 7.86
N GLU A 39 4.46 3.91 7.16
CA GLU A 39 5.35 5.04 7.38
C GLU A 39 5.49 5.86 6.11
N GLU A 40 5.28 7.17 6.21
CA GLU A 40 5.56 8.10 5.12
C GLU A 40 6.94 8.72 5.34
N ARG A 41 7.86 8.45 4.42
CA ARG A 41 9.22 9.00 4.48
C ARG A 41 9.38 10.06 3.40
N PRO A 42 9.87 11.27 3.73
CA PRO A 42 10.23 12.25 2.72
C PRO A 42 11.41 11.70 1.90
N THR A 43 11.45 12.01 0.61
CA THR A 43 12.62 11.68 -0.20
C THR A 43 13.50 12.92 -0.37
N PRO A 44 14.82 12.81 -0.21
CA PRO A 44 15.70 13.99 -0.30
C PRO A 44 15.72 14.63 -1.70
N SER A 45 15.29 13.91 -2.75
CA SER A 45 15.26 14.41 -4.12
C SER A 45 13.88 14.88 -4.61
N SER A 46 12.83 14.79 -3.80
CA SER A 46 11.48 15.19 -4.24
C SER A 46 10.59 15.58 -3.06
N ASP A 47 9.69 16.54 -3.30
CA ASP A 47 8.59 16.84 -2.38
C ASP A 47 7.61 15.66 -2.23
N GLN A 48 7.75 14.63 -3.07
CA GLN A 48 6.99 13.40 -2.98
C GLN A 48 7.41 12.55 -1.78
N LYS A 49 6.40 12.15 -0.99
CA LYS A 49 6.56 11.20 0.11
C LYS A 49 6.46 9.78 -0.40
N VAL A 50 7.40 8.92 0.00
CA VAL A 50 7.34 7.49 -0.27
C VAL A 50 6.69 6.80 0.93
N ILE A 51 5.67 6.00 0.65
CA ILE A 51 4.97 5.23 1.66
C ILE A 51 5.60 3.84 1.76
N TYR A 52 6.05 3.50 2.97
CA TYR A 52 6.56 2.20 3.39
C TYR A 52 5.49 1.44 4.16
N LEU A 53 5.45 0.14 3.96
CA LEU A 53 4.47 -0.77 4.53
C LEU A 53 5.20 -1.90 5.23
N ARG A 54 4.77 -2.24 6.45
CA ARG A 54 5.18 -3.47 7.15
C ARG A 54 3.94 -4.20 7.66
N ALA A 55 4.01 -5.52 7.73
CA ALA A 55 2.99 -6.30 8.42
C ALA A 55 3.04 -5.98 9.92
N LYS A 56 1.87 -5.84 10.53
CA LYS A 56 1.73 -5.72 11.97
C LYS A 56 1.82 -7.12 12.58
N ALA A 57 2.64 -7.27 13.62
CA ALA A 57 2.82 -8.53 14.34
C ALA A 57 1.75 -8.70 15.42
#